data_AF-A0A8T9BWT6-F1
#
_entry.id   AF-A0A8T9BWT6-F1
#
_cell.length_a   1.000
_cell.length_b   1.000
_cell.length_c   1.000
_cell.angle_alpha   90.00
_cell.angle_beta   90.00
_cell.angle_gamma   90.00
#
_symmetry.space_group_name_H-M   'P 1'
#
loop_
_entity.id
_entity.type
_entity.pdbx_description
1 polymer ?
#
loop_
_entity_poly.entity_id
_entity_poly.type
_entity_poly.pdbx_seq_one_letter_code
_entity_poly.pdbx_strand_id
1 'polypeptide(L)'
;MPHAILPDVDQKNGDWRDQLFQDGYAIIKGAVPVERAAGYVEGMTQWLEKFPLGFDRNDPTTWTEEHLPAHIKGGMYHGYSVSHEKFVWDARLEPGVVDAFAKIWGTPNLLVSFDGINMTLPLPSSTRPKSPRWPHQDQDSTIRGFQCAQGIINLVDNGPEDGGLVVMRGSHKFNDEFFKSHSMEKKAKWGKVPDDWHGFDDEDVAWFEERGCETIKVEC
;
A
#
# COMPACT_ATOMS: atom_id res chain seq x y z
N MET A 1 27.80 -5.22 -2.83
CA MET A 1 26.99 -4.56 -3.88
C MET A 1 27.39 -3.10 -3.89
N PRO A 2 27.69 -2.46 -5.04
CA PRO A 2 27.88 -1.02 -5.05
C PRO A 2 26.62 -0.41 -4.43
N HIS A 3 26.82 0.44 -3.43
CA HIS A 3 25.76 1.04 -2.64
C HIS A 3 24.67 1.56 -3.58
N ALA A 4 23.42 1.12 -3.38
CA ALA A 4 22.29 1.73 -4.07
C ALA A 4 22.43 3.24 -3.90
N ILE A 5 22.37 3.99 -5.02
CA ILE A 5 22.34 5.44 -4.95
C ILE A 5 21.03 5.77 -4.25
N LEU A 6 21.13 6.15 -2.97
CA LEU A 6 19.95 6.56 -2.22
C LEU A 6 19.44 7.87 -2.81
N PRO A 7 18.13 8.06 -2.93
CA PRO A 7 17.57 9.31 -3.43
C PRO A 7 18.04 10.48 -2.55
N ASP A 8 18.45 11.58 -3.19
CA ASP A 8 18.67 12.84 -2.49
C ASP A 8 17.31 13.45 -2.16
N VAL A 9 16.87 13.27 -0.92
CA VAL A 9 15.55 13.74 -0.44
C VAL A 9 15.48 15.26 -0.28
N ASP A 10 16.62 15.95 -0.30
CA ASP A 10 16.69 17.41 -0.20
C ASP A 10 16.73 18.08 -1.58
N GLN A 11 16.99 17.31 -2.65
CA GLN A 11 16.97 17.80 -4.02
C GLN A 11 15.56 18.26 -4.44
N LYS A 12 15.48 19.46 -5.05
CA LYS A 12 14.27 19.91 -5.74
C LYS A 12 14.19 19.31 -7.14
N ASN A 13 13.14 18.53 -7.37
CA ASN A 13 12.88 17.78 -8.60
C ASN A 13 11.93 18.53 -9.54
N GLY A 14 11.08 19.42 -9.03
CA GLY A 14 10.08 20.13 -9.81
C GLY A 14 8.90 19.24 -10.22
N ASP A 15 8.69 18.11 -9.54
CA ASP A 15 7.62 17.16 -9.77
C ASP A 15 7.08 16.57 -8.45
N TRP A 16 6.27 15.51 -8.53
CA TRP A 16 5.63 14.85 -7.40
C TRP A 16 6.62 14.32 -6.34
N ARG A 17 7.90 14.12 -6.68
CA ARG A 17 8.92 13.69 -5.70
C ARG A 17 9.13 14.73 -4.62
N ASP A 18 8.98 16.02 -4.95
CA ASP A 18 9.07 17.09 -3.96
C ASP A 18 7.99 16.94 -2.88
N GLN A 19 6.77 16.54 -3.28
CA GLN A 19 5.70 16.22 -2.35
C GLN A 19 6.01 14.93 -1.58
N LEU A 20 6.49 13.87 -2.25
CA LEU A 20 6.84 12.61 -1.59
C LEU A 20 7.86 12.85 -0.46
N PHE A 21 8.94 13.58 -0.71
CA PHE A 21 9.97 13.84 0.29
C PHE A 21 9.49 14.79 1.38
N GLN A 22 8.61 15.74 1.05
CA GLN A 22 8.03 16.65 2.02
C GLN A 22 6.98 15.99 2.93
N ASP A 23 6.06 15.22 2.38
CA ASP A 23 4.84 14.78 3.06
C ASP A 23 4.87 13.27 3.41
N GLY A 24 5.80 12.51 2.83
CA GLY A 24 5.91 11.06 3.03
C GLY A 24 5.03 10.24 2.09
N TYR A 25 4.28 10.92 1.21
CA TYR A 25 3.47 10.31 0.16
C TYR A 25 3.25 11.31 -0.99
N ALA A 26 2.89 10.80 -2.17
CA ALA A 26 2.48 11.61 -3.30
C ALA A 26 1.48 10.84 -4.17
N ILE A 27 0.62 11.56 -4.89
CA ILE A 27 -0.34 10.99 -5.83
C ILE A 27 0.15 11.24 -7.26
N ILE A 28 0.36 10.16 -8.02
CA ILE A 28 0.78 10.23 -9.41
C ILE A 28 -0.45 10.00 -10.30
N LYS A 29 -1.07 11.10 -10.72
CA LYS A 29 -2.27 11.05 -11.57
C LYS A 29 -1.93 10.51 -12.96
N GLY A 30 -2.76 9.61 -13.46
CA GLY A 30 -2.60 9.03 -14.80
C GLY A 30 -1.40 8.06 -14.92
N ALA A 31 -0.88 7.55 -13.81
CA ALA A 31 0.14 6.48 -13.83
C ALA A 31 -0.35 5.24 -14.61
N VAL A 32 -1.65 4.96 -14.51
CA VAL A 32 -2.38 3.99 -15.31
C VAL A 32 -3.55 4.72 -16.00
N PRO A 33 -3.69 4.63 -17.34
CA PRO A 33 -4.86 5.16 -18.04
C PRO A 33 -6.16 4.50 -17.60
N VAL A 34 -7.25 5.27 -17.55
CA VAL A 34 -8.56 4.83 -17.05
C VAL A 34 -9.06 3.57 -17.75
N GLU A 35 -8.87 3.48 -19.07
CA GLU A 35 -9.30 2.34 -19.87
C GLU A 35 -8.53 1.06 -19.52
N ARG A 36 -7.23 1.19 -19.18
CA ARG A 36 -6.41 0.05 -18.74
C ARG A 36 -6.73 -0.35 -17.31
N ALA A 37 -6.96 0.63 -16.43
CA ALA A 37 -7.42 0.38 -15.06
C ALA A 37 -8.72 -0.42 -15.04
N ALA A 38 -9.71 -0.04 -15.87
CA ALA A 38 -10.96 -0.79 -16.01
C ALA A 38 -10.73 -2.24 -16.48
N GLY A 39 -9.78 -2.46 -17.40
CA GLY A 39 -9.38 -3.81 -17.81
C GLY A 39 -8.74 -4.64 -16.68
N TYR A 40 -7.98 -4.01 -15.79
CA TYR A 40 -7.40 -4.67 -14.61
C TYR A 40 -8.46 -5.02 -13.58
N VAL A 41 -9.41 -4.13 -13.33
CA VAL A 41 -10.59 -4.41 -12.48
C VAL A 41 -11.34 -5.61 -13.01
N GLU A 42 -11.62 -5.65 -14.33
CA GLU A 42 -12.27 -6.79 -14.95
C GLU A 42 -11.48 -8.09 -14.77
N GLY A 43 -10.15 -8.05 -14.96
CA GLY A 43 -9.28 -9.21 -14.74
C GLY A 43 -9.30 -9.70 -13.29
N MET A 44 -9.33 -8.79 -12.32
CA MET A 44 -9.47 -9.09 -10.90
C MET A 44 -10.83 -9.72 -10.59
N THR A 45 -11.93 -9.18 -11.13
CA THR A 45 -13.27 -9.74 -10.91
C THR A 45 -13.42 -11.12 -11.53
N GLN A 46 -12.95 -11.32 -12.77
CA GLN A 46 -12.92 -12.65 -13.40
C GLN A 46 -12.08 -13.65 -12.61
N TRP A 47 -10.98 -13.20 -12.00
CA TRP A 47 -10.16 -14.05 -11.14
C TRP A 47 -10.95 -14.55 -9.91
N LEU A 48 -11.77 -13.72 -9.27
CA LEU A 48 -12.67 -14.17 -8.19
C LEU A 48 -13.71 -15.18 -8.68
N GLU A 49 -14.30 -14.94 -9.86
CA GLU A 49 -15.35 -15.82 -10.42
C GLU A 49 -14.84 -17.24 -10.78
N LYS A 50 -13.52 -17.42 -10.92
CA LYS A 50 -12.94 -18.76 -11.14
C LYS A 50 -13.04 -19.66 -9.92
N PHE A 51 -13.21 -19.11 -8.72
CA PHE A 51 -13.31 -19.91 -7.51
C PHE A 51 -14.71 -20.52 -7.40
N PRO A 52 -14.83 -21.85 -7.13
CA PRO A 52 -16.11 -22.53 -7.01
C PRO A 52 -16.76 -22.28 -5.63
N LEU A 53 -16.87 -21.00 -5.25
CA LEU A 53 -17.38 -20.53 -3.97
C LEU A 53 -18.70 -19.76 -4.11
N GLY A 54 -19.19 -19.56 -5.34
CA GLY A 54 -20.49 -18.94 -5.59
C GLY A 54 -20.50 -17.41 -5.56
N PHE A 55 -19.33 -16.76 -5.67
CA PHE A 55 -19.25 -15.33 -5.92
C PHE A 55 -19.93 -14.98 -7.25
N ASP A 56 -20.85 -14.01 -7.23
CA ASP A 56 -21.48 -13.41 -8.39
C ASP A 56 -21.37 -11.88 -8.29
N ARG A 57 -20.67 -11.27 -9.26
CA ARG A 57 -20.49 -9.82 -9.32
C ARG A 57 -21.81 -9.04 -9.50
N ASN A 58 -22.89 -9.70 -9.92
CA ASN A 58 -24.19 -9.07 -10.13
C ASN A 58 -25.16 -9.33 -8.97
N ASP A 59 -24.78 -10.17 -8.00
CA ASP A 59 -25.55 -10.45 -6.80
C ASP A 59 -24.76 -10.07 -5.55
N PRO A 60 -24.97 -8.85 -5.02
CA PRO A 60 -24.28 -8.38 -3.83
C PRO A 60 -24.50 -9.24 -2.58
N THR A 61 -25.54 -10.10 -2.53
CA THR A 61 -25.73 -11.03 -1.41
C THR A 61 -24.65 -12.11 -1.35
N THR A 62 -23.92 -12.33 -2.44
CA THR A 62 -22.77 -13.24 -2.52
C THR A 62 -21.44 -12.56 -2.16
N TRP A 63 -21.42 -11.26 -1.85
CA TRP A 63 -20.16 -10.55 -1.53
C TRP A 63 -19.79 -10.72 -0.04
N THR A 64 -19.75 -11.97 0.41
CA THR A 64 -19.46 -12.36 1.79
C THR A 64 -18.20 -13.22 1.85
N GLU A 65 -17.60 -13.34 3.04
CA GLU A 65 -16.37 -14.13 3.22
C GLU A 65 -16.52 -15.58 2.77
N GLU A 66 -17.72 -16.17 2.90
CA GLU A 66 -18.00 -17.57 2.53
C GLU A 66 -17.93 -17.81 1.02
N HIS A 67 -18.18 -16.78 0.21
CA HIS A 67 -18.18 -16.86 -1.25
C HIS A 67 -16.85 -16.40 -1.86
N LEU A 68 -15.89 -15.97 -1.05
CA LEU A 68 -14.60 -15.44 -1.49
C LEU A 68 -13.45 -16.39 -1.10
N PRO A 69 -12.38 -16.47 -1.91
CA PRO A 69 -11.21 -17.24 -1.53
C PRO A 69 -10.57 -16.66 -0.26
N ALA A 70 -9.84 -17.51 0.48
CA ALA A 70 -9.20 -17.10 1.71
C ALA A 70 -8.27 -15.88 1.48
N HIS A 71 -8.45 -14.86 2.30
CA HIS A 71 -7.77 -13.57 2.20
C HIS A 71 -7.56 -12.98 3.59
N ILE A 72 -6.74 -11.95 3.66
CA ILE A 72 -6.48 -11.22 4.91
C ILE A 72 -7.08 -9.82 4.84
N LYS A 73 -7.38 -9.24 6.01
CA LYS A 73 -7.62 -7.80 6.20
C LYS A 73 -8.57 -7.16 5.17
N GLY A 74 -9.74 -7.75 4.92
CA GLY A 74 -10.77 -7.06 4.15
C GLY A 74 -10.86 -7.44 2.66
N GLY A 75 -9.82 -8.04 2.11
CA GLY A 75 -9.75 -8.34 0.67
C GLY A 75 -8.34 -8.33 0.11
N MET A 76 -7.32 -8.55 0.96
CA MET A 76 -5.93 -8.57 0.55
C MET A 76 -5.54 -10.02 0.21
N TYR A 77 -5.18 -10.25 -1.05
CA TYR A 77 -4.88 -11.56 -1.60
C TYR A 77 -3.39 -11.64 -1.97
N HIS A 78 -2.64 -12.50 -1.28
CA HIS A 78 -1.25 -12.86 -1.62
C HIS A 78 -1.11 -14.33 -2.05
N GLY A 79 -2.17 -15.13 -1.84
CA GLY A 79 -2.21 -16.55 -2.16
C GLY A 79 -2.50 -16.84 -3.62
N TYR A 80 -2.65 -18.13 -3.94
CA TYR A 80 -3.12 -18.63 -5.25
C TYR A 80 -2.29 -18.16 -6.45
N SER A 81 -1.03 -17.78 -6.22
CA SER A 81 -0.15 -17.19 -7.25
C SER A 81 -0.75 -15.94 -7.92
N VAL A 82 -1.64 -15.21 -7.24
CA VAL A 82 -2.32 -14.03 -7.82
C VAL A 82 -1.33 -12.96 -8.28
N SER A 83 -0.19 -12.86 -7.60
CA SER A 83 0.92 -12.00 -7.98
C SER A 83 1.49 -12.29 -9.37
N HIS A 84 1.20 -13.45 -9.95
CA HIS A 84 1.64 -13.88 -11.27
C HIS A 84 0.52 -13.92 -12.32
N GLU A 85 -0.69 -13.47 -11.97
CA GLU A 85 -1.75 -13.29 -12.94
C GLU A 85 -1.39 -12.21 -13.96
N LYS A 86 -1.88 -12.38 -15.20
CA LYS A 86 -1.54 -11.48 -16.31
C LYS A 86 -1.88 -10.01 -16.00
N PHE A 87 -3.04 -9.73 -15.40
CA PHE A 87 -3.44 -8.36 -15.10
C PHE A 87 -2.53 -7.70 -14.06
N VAL A 88 -1.96 -8.46 -13.12
CA VAL A 88 -1.00 -7.93 -12.14
C VAL A 88 0.34 -7.62 -12.81
N TRP A 89 0.81 -8.50 -13.70
CA TRP A 89 2.02 -8.24 -14.49
C TRP A 89 1.87 -7.03 -15.40
N ASP A 90 0.76 -6.94 -16.13
CA ASP A 90 0.47 -5.83 -17.02
C ASP A 90 0.42 -4.50 -16.22
N ALA A 91 -0.23 -4.47 -15.05
CA ALA A 91 -0.30 -3.29 -14.20
C ALA A 91 1.07 -2.87 -13.64
N ARG A 92 1.95 -3.81 -13.28
CA ARG A 92 3.32 -3.49 -12.84
C ARG A 92 4.19 -2.90 -13.96
N LEU A 93 3.93 -3.32 -15.20
CA LEU A 93 4.66 -2.88 -16.38
C LEU A 93 4.08 -1.61 -17.02
N GLU A 94 3.08 -1.00 -16.37
CA GLU A 94 2.54 0.28 -16.77
C GLU A 94 3.64 1.34 -16.87
N PRO A 95 3.78 2.05 -18.02
CA PRO A 95 4.86 3.01 -18.19
C PRO A 95 4.91 4.08 -17.09
N GLY A 96 3.75 4.56 -16.62
CA GLY A 96 3.67 5.53 -15.52
C GLY A 96 4.11 4.96 -14.16
N VAL A 97 3.92 3.67 -13.93
CA VAL A 97 4.38 2.97 -12.72
C VAL A 97 5.89 2.77 -12.76
N VAL A 98 6.40 2.24 -13.87
CA VAL A 98 7.85 2.02 -14.06
C VAL A 98 8.61 3.34 -14.01
N ASP A 99 8.12 4.39 -14.69
CA ASP A 99 8.73 5.72 -14.70
C ASP A 99 8.75 6.33 -13.28
N ALA A 100 7.71 6.12 -12.48
CA ALA A 100 7.67 6.62 -11.11
C ALA A 100 8.81 6.06 -10.25
N PHE A 101 8.99 4.74 -10.26
CA PHE A 101 10.07 4.10 -9.52
C PHE A 101 11.45 4.42 -10.12
N ALA A 102 11.56 4.54 -11.45
CA ALA A 102 12.82 4.88 -12.09
C ALA A 102 13.28 6.28 -11.69
N LYS A 103 12.35 7.22 -11.51
CA LYS A 103 12.60 8.57 -11.01
C LYS A 103 12.98 8.62 -9.53
N ILE A 104 12.40 7.78 -8.68
CA ILE A 104 12.80 7.69 -7.26
C ILE A 104 14.25 7.21 -7.19
N TRP A 105 14.55 6.08 -7.82
CA TRP A 105 15.84 5.41 -7.70
C TRP A 105 16.92 5.94 -8.64
N GLY A 106 16.58 6.92 -9.50
CA GLY A 106 17.51 7.51 -10.46
C GLY A 106 18.04 6.54 -11.52
N THR A 107 17.34 5.44 -11.79
CA THR A 107 17.78 4.41 -12.74
C THR A 107 16.60 3.70 -13.41
N PRO A 108 16.67 3.42 -14.72
CA PRO A 108 15.66 2.61 -15.41
C PRO A 108 15.87 1.10 -15.19
N ASN A 109 17.02 0.69 -14.64
CA ASN A 109 17.36 -0.72 -14.43
C ASN A 109 16.77 -1.21 -13.11
N LEU A 110 15.45 -1.39 -13.08
CA LEU A 110 14.71 -1.80 -11.90
C LEU A 110 14.50 -3.32 -11.85
N LEU A 111 14.53 -3.86 -10.64
CA LEU A 111 13.95 -5.16 -10.33
C LEU A 111 12.56 -4.95 -9.71
N VAL A 112 11.67 -5.91 -9.92
CA VAL A 112 10.30 -5.85 -9.41
C VAL A 112 10.11 -6.85 -8.27
N SER A 113 9.53 -6.39 -7.17
CA SER A 113 9.04 -7.27 -6.11
C SER A 113 7.68 -7.86 -6.48
N PHE A 114 7.41 -9.07 -6.01
CA PHE A 114 6.11 -9.70 -6.19
C PHE A 114 5.27 -9.49 -4.95
N ASP A 115 4.14 -8.80 -5.14
CA ASP A 115 3.17 -8.53 -4.08
C ASP A 115 1.76 -8.95 -4.49
N GLY A 116 0.81 -8.84 -3.57
CA GLY A 116 -0.58 -9.20 -3.73
C GLY A 116 -1.43 -8.13 -4.41
N ILE A 117 -2.74 -8.38 -4.38
CA ILE A 117 -3.77 -7.41 -4.77
C ILE A 117 -4.68 -7.13 -3.58
N ASN A 118 -5.28 -5.95 -3.55
CA ASN A 118 -6.42 -5.68 -2.67
C ASN A 118 -7.69 -5.53 -3.52
N MET A 119 -8.71 -6.33 -3.20
CA MET A 119 -10.05 -6.17 -3.72
C MET A 119 -11.04 -6.29 -2.56
N THR A 120 -11.37 -5.13 -2.00
CA THR A 120 -12.35 -4.99 -0.93
C THR A 120 -13.70 -4.67 -1.56
N LEU A 121 -14.67 -5.58 -1.41
CA LEU A 121 -16.01 -5.39 -1.96
C LEU A 121 -16.88 -4.55 -1.01
N PRO A 122 -17.80 -3.71 -1.52
CA PRO A 122 -18.76 -2.98 -0.69
C PRO A 122 -19.69 -4.00 -0.03
N LEU A 123 -19.82 -3.98 1.29
CA LEU A 123 -20.59 -4.99 2.01
C LEU A 123 -22.07 -4.54 2.08
N PRO A 124 -23.00 -5.13 1.31
CA PRO A 124 -24.38 -4.63 1.24
C PRO A 124 -25.21 -5.04 2.48
N SER A 125 -24.75 -6.08 3.18
CA SER A 125 -25.44 -6.69 4.32
C SER A 125 -24.49 -7.24 5.39
N SER A 126 -23.16 -7.11 5.24
CA SER A 126 -22.25 -7.88 6.08
C SER A 126 -22.16 -7.34 7.51
N THR A 127 -22.09 -8.28 8.45
CA THR A 127 -21.79 -8.07 9.86
C THR A 127 -20.30 -7.85 10.15
N ARG A 128 -19.45 -7.73 9.12
CA ARG A 128 -18.01 -7.58 9.29
C ARG A 128 -17.71 -6.27 10.03
N PRO A 129 -17.08 -6.31 11.21
CA PRO A 129 -16.74 -5.10 11.93
C PRO A 129 -15.76 -4.26 11.10
N LYS A 130 -15.83 -2.93 11.26
CA LYS A 130 -14.81 -2.04 10.69
C LYS A 130 -13.44 -2.53 11.14
N SER A 131 -12.52 -2.67 10.18
CA SER A 131 -11.15 -3.08 10.53
C SER A 131 -10.53 -2.03 11.44
N PRO A 132 -9.91 -2.42 12.56
CA PRO A 132 -9.19 -1.46 13.40
C PRO A 132 -8.03 -0.86 12.60
N ARG A 133 -7.69 0.39 12.92
CA ARG A 133 -6.46 1.00 12.41
C ARG A 133 -5.27 0.11 12.78
N TRP A 134 -4.31 0.03 11.86
CA TRP A 134 -3.08 -0.72 12.08
C TRP A 134 -1.91 0.12 11.56
N PRO A 135 -1.52 1.19 12.29
CA PRO A 135 -0.43 2.04 11.86
C PRO A 135 0.89 1.26 11.95
N HIS A 136 1.68 1.33 10.88
CA HIS A 136 2.95 0.64 10.75
C HIS A 136 3.84 1.30 9.71
N GLN A 137 5.09 0.85 9.67
CA GLN A 137 6.00 1.07 8.56
C GLN A 137 6.48 -0.27 8.00
N ASP A 138 6.77 -0.28 6.70
CA ASP A 138 7.35 -1.41 5.96
C ASP A 138 8.82 -1.14 5.60
N GLN A 139 9.56 -0.62 6.59
CA GLN A 139 11.01 -0.56 6.57
C GLN A 139 11.53 -1.10 7.91
N ASP A 140 12.62 -1.86 7.87
CA ASP A 140 13.29 -2.36 9.07
C ASP A 140 13.62 -1.19 10.01
N SER A 141 13.13 -1.27 11.24
CA SER A 141 13.30 -0.24 12.28
C SER A 141 14.76 -0.03 12.68
N THR A 142 15.68 -0.92 12.31
CA THR A 142 17.12 -0.80 12.56
C THR A 142 17.86 -0.01 11.47
N ILE A 143 17.22 0.23 10.33
CA ILE A 143 17.82 0.96 9.20
C ILE A 143 17.34 2.42 9.20
N ARG A 144 18.21 3.34 8.79
CA ARG A 144 17.95 4.80 8.81
C ARG A 144 17.92 5.37 7.39
N GLY A 145 17.24 6.50 7.26
CA GLY A 145 17.06 7.19 5.99
C GLY A 145 16.11 6.49 5.02
N PHE A 146 16.04 7.00 3.79
CA PHE A 146 15.14 6.52 2.75
C PHE A 146 15.69 5.24 2.10
N GLN A 147 15.14 4.08 2.47
CA GLN A 147 15.53 2.78 1.90
C GLN A 147 14.37 2.05 1.21
N CYS A 148 13.14 2.38 1.59
CA CYS A 148 11.94 1.76 1.08
C CYS A 148 11.00 2.82 0.48
N ALA A 149 10.50 2.53 -0.71
CA ALA A 149 9.39 3.24 -1.32
C ALA A 149 8.37 2.21 -1.77
N GLN A 150 7.15 2.30 -1.24
CA GLN A 150 6.03 1.47 -1.66
C GLN A 150 5.12 2.23 -2.63
N GLY A 151 4.34 1.49 -3.40
CA GLY A 151 3.34 2.06 -4.31
C GLY A 151 2.08 1.22 -4.33
N ILE A 152 0.93 1.90 -4.39
CA ILE A 152 -0.38 1.29 -4.62
C ILE A 152 -0.91 1.84 -5.93
N ILE A 153 -1.25 0.93 -6.86
CA ILE A 153 -1.99 1.30 -8.06
C ILE A 153 -3.47 1.34 -7.67
N ASN A 154 -4.04 2.54 -7.55
CA ASN A 154 -5.48 2.68 -7.34
C ASN A 154 -6.22 2.50 -8.68
N LEU A 155 -7.10 1.51 -8.75
CA LEU A 155 -7.77 1.10 -9.99
C LEU A 155 -9.20 1.61 -10.12
N VAL A 156 -9.79 2.05 -9.00
CA VAL A 156 -11.15 2.61 -8.92
C VAL A 156 -11.12 3.85 -8.03
N ASP A 157 -12.06 4.76 -8.23
CA ASP A 157 -12.16 5.97 -7.41
C ASP A 157 -12.26 5.60 -5.93
N ASN A 158 -11.49 6.30 -5.09
CA ASN A 158 -11.46 6.09 -3.65
C ASN A 158 -11.81 7.37 -2.90
N GLY A 159 -12.99 7.39 -2.29
CA GLY A 159 -13.50 8.52 -1.51
C GLY A 159 -13.16 8.46 -0.02
N PRO A 160 -13.62 9.48 0.74
CA PRO A 160 -13.32 9.62 2.17
C PRO A 160 -13.93 8.49 3.03
N GLU A 161 -15.03 7.89 2.59
CA GLU A 161 -15.72 6.81 3.32
C GLU A 161 -15.34 5.40 2.85
N ASP A 162 -14.52 5.30 1.79
CA ASP A 162 -14.10 4.02 1.23
C ASP A 162 -12.89 3.45 1.99
N GLY A 163 -12.77 2.13 1.98
CA GLY A 163 -11.52 1.46 2.38
C GLY A 163 -10.37 1.92 1.48
N GLY A 164 -9.14 1.97 1.97
CA GLY A 164 -8.00 2.40 1.16
C GLY A 164 -6.82 2.83 2.02
N LEU A 165 -5.93 3.65 1.45
CA LEU A 165 -4.72 4.08 2.13
C LEU A 165 -5.00 5.24 3.09
N VAL A 166 -4.49 5.10 4.32
CA VAL A 166 -4.40 6.18 5.30
C VAL A 166 -2.93 6.32 5.66
N VAL A 167 -2.39 7.53 5.55
CA VAL A 167 -0.99 7.83 5.86
C VAL A 167 -0.92 8.83 7.01
N MET A 168 0.22 8.87 7.69
CA MET A 168 0.52 9.92 8.64
C MET A 168 1.52 10.89 8.01
N ARG A 169 1.01 11.99 7.44
CA ARG A 169 1.79 12.97 6.70
C ARG A 169 2.93 13.51 7.56
N GLY A 170 4.16 13.45 7.04
CA GLY A 170 5.37 13.96 7.69
C GLY A 170 6.02 13.01 8.70
N SER A 171 5.36 11.90 9.08
CA SER A 171 5.88 10.95 10.09
C SER A 171 7.25 10.35 9.73
N HIS A 172 7.50 10.12 8.43
CA HIS A 172 8.76 9.56 7.93
C HIS A 172 9.99 10.39 8.32
N LYS A 173 9.84 11.71 8.52
CA LYS A 173 10.94 12.60 8.95
C LYS A 173 11.37 12.37 10.39
N PHE A 174 10.49 11.80 11.21
CA PHE A 174 10.72 11.58 12.63
C PHE A 174 11.08 10.14 12.97
N ASN A 175 11.07 9.20 12.01
CA ASN A 175 11.44 7.80 12.25
C ASN A 175 12.81 7.65 12.94
N ASP A 176 13.82 8.38 12.44
CA ASP A 176 15.17 8.35 13.02
C ASP A 176 15.21 8.88 14.47
N GLU A 177 14.37 9.86 14.82
CA GLU A 177 14.23 10.37 16.19
C GLU A 177 13.45 9.38 17.06
N PHE A 178 12.34 8.85 16.55
CA PHE A 178 11.48 7.90 17.23
C PHE A 178 12.28 6.68 17.69
N PHE A 179 13.04 6.06 16.78
CA PHE A 179 13.85 4.87 17.10
C PHE A 179 15.15 5.15 17.87
N LYS A 180 15.44 6.41 18.25
CA LYS A 180 16.47 6.72 19.26
C LYS A 180 15.95 6.60 20.69
N SER A 181 14.64 6.78 20.88
CA SER A 181 14.00 6.84 22.20
C SER A 181 13.01 5.70 22.44
N HIS A 182 12.59 4.98 21.38
CA HIS A 182 11.63 3.87 21.44
C HIS A 182 12.29 2.54 21.07
N SER A 183 11.71 1.46 21.57
CA SER A 183 12.18 0.11 21.26
C SER A 183 11.95 -0.24 19.80
N MET A 184 12.95 -0.87 19.17
CA MET A 184 12.83 -1.45 17.84
C MET A 184 12.33 -2.91 17.85
N GLU A 185 12.23 -3.51 19.05
CA GLU A 185 11.86 -4.92 19.24
C GLU A 185 10.42 -5.21 18.79
N LYS A 186 10.19 -6.40 18.22
CA LYS A 186 8.85 -6.82 17.81
C LYS A 186 7.99 -7.10 19.04
N LYS A 187 6.87 -6.38 19.19
CA LYS A 187 5.93 -6.60 20.29
C LYS A 187 5.14 -7.89 20.04
N ALA A 188 5.00 -8.73 21.06
CA ALA A 188 4.30 -10.02 20.96
C ALA A 188 2.86 -9.91 20.42
N LYS A 189 2.18 -8.79 20.71
CA LYS A 189 0.80 -8.51 20.24
C LYS A 189 0.66 -8.37 18.72
N TRP A 190 1.76 -8.14 18.00
CA TRP A 190 1.74 -8.07 16.53
C TRP A 190 1.73 -9.47 15.90
N GLY A 191 2.00 -10.51 16.68
CA GLY A 191 2.18 -11.87 16.16
C GLY A 191 3.48 -12.01 15.37
N LYS A 192 3.50 -12.95 14.43
CA LYS A 192 4.65 -13.15 13.54
C LYS A 192 4.57 -12.14 12.40
N VAL A 193 5.51 -11.20 12.37
CA VAL A 193 5.64 -10.15 11.36
C VAL A 193 7.00 -10.24 10.68
N PRO A 194 7.15 -9.75 9.44
CA PRO A 194 8.44 -9.62 8.78
C PRO A 194 9.43 -8.74 9.54
N ASP A 195 10.73 -8.91 9.28
CA ASP A 195 11.78 -8.11 9.92
C ASP A 195 11.69 -6.64 9.51
N ASP A 196 11.31 -6.38 8.26
CA ASP A 196 11.09 -5.07 7.66
C ASP A 196 9.75 -4.42 8.01
N TRP A 197 9.01 -4.96 9.00
CA TRP A 197 7.73 -4.42 9.44
C TRP A 197 7.79 -3.93 10.90
N HIS A 198 7.34 -2.71 11.20
CA HIS A 198 7.23 -2.21 12.59
C HIS A 198 5.89 -1.54 12.84
N GLY A 199 5.18 -1.97 13.90
CA GLY A 199 3.87 -1.43 14.27
C GLY A 199 3.97 -0.28 15.26
N PHE A 200 2.98 0.60 15.22
CA PHE A 200 2.84 1.70 16.16
C PHE A 200 1.58 1.51 17.01
N ASP A 201 1.69 1.76 18.30
CA ASP A 201 0.53 1.79 19.21
C ASP A 201 -0.05 3.19 19.28
N ASP A 202 -1.18 3.35 19.98
CA ASP A 202 -1.85 4.66 20.08
C ASP A 202 -0.96 5.72 20.75
N GLU A 203 -0.11 5.32 21.71
CA GLU A 203 0.88 6.21 22.32
C GLU A 203 1.99 6.60 21.34
N ASP A 204 2.43 5.65 20.50
CA ASP A 204 3.44 5.90 19.48
C ASP A 204 2.88 6.87 18.41
N VAL A 205 1.62 6.69 18.01
CA VAL A 205 0.91 7.62 17.11
C VAL A 205 0.82 9.00 17.72
N ALA A 206 0.37 9.12 18.98
CA ALA A 206 0.23 10.41 19.66
C ALA A 206 1.57 11.18 19.70
N TRP A 207 2.70 10.47 19.85
CA TRP A 207 4.04 11.06 19.80
C TRP A 207 4.35 11.76 18.46
N PHE A 208 3.88 11.20 17.33
CA PHE A 208 4.00 11.83 16.02
C PHE A 208 3.00 12.99 15.85
N GLU A 209 1.78 12.87 16.40
CA GLU A 209 0.77 13.94 16.37
C GLU A 209 1.26 15.20 17.13
N GLU A 210 1.88 15.02 18.30
CA GLU A 210 2.51 16.09 19.08
C GLU A 210 3.63 16.84 18.31
N ARG A 211 4.17 16.20 17.26
CA ARG A 211 5.19 16.75 16.36
C ARG A 211 4.61 17.33 15.07
N GLY A 212 3.28 17.46 15.01
CA GLY A 212 2.57 18.05 13.87
C GLY A 212 2.39 17.09 12.69
N CYS A 213 2.56 15.77 12.89
CA CYS A 213 2.20 14.80 11.87
C CYS A 213 0.69 14.59 11.88
N GLU A 214 0.09 14.50 10.70
CA GLU A 214 -1.38 14.46 10.55
C GLU A 214 -1.82 13.18 9.85
N THR A 215 -2.87 12.55 10.37
CA THR A 215 -3.49 11.40 9.69
C THR A 215 -4.32 11.87 8.50
N ILE A 216 -3.98 11.39 7.31
CA ILE A 216 -4.62 11.74 6.04
C ILE A 216 -5.19 10.48 5.40
N LYS A 217 -6.50 10.48 5.13
CA LYS A 217 -7.13 9.55 4.20
C LYS A 217 -6.76 9.99 2.78
N VAL A 218 -6.08 9.12 2.03
CA VAL A 218 -5.70 9.43 0.65
C VAL A 218 -6.90 9.17 -0.24
N GLU A 219 -7.32 10.20 -0.97
CA GLU A 219 -8.43 10.17 -1.92
C GLU A 219 -7.87 10.34 -3.34
N CYS A 220 -8.20 9.43 -4.25
CA CYS A 220 -7.69 9.45 -5.61
C CYS A 220 -8.53 8.65 -6.59
#